data_AF-A0A9X8VDL4-F1
#
_entry.id   AF-A0A9X8VDL4-F1
#
_cell.length_a   1.000
_cell.length_b   1.000
_cell.length_c   1.000
_cell.angle_alpha   90.00
_cell.angle_beta   90.00
_cell.angle_gamma   90.00
#
_symmetry.space_group_name_H-M   'P 1'
#
loop_
_entity.id
_entity.type
_entity.pdbx_description
1 polymer ?
#
loop_
_entity_poly.entity_id
_entity_poly.type
_entity_poly.pdbx_seq_one_letter_code
_entity_poly.pdbx_strand_id
1 'polypeptide(L)'
;GGVNALRGHSNIQGLTDLGLLSQSLPGYLTLPSEKQTDLDTYLKANTPKALLPGQVNYWGNYPKFFVSMMKTFYGDKAQKDNSWGFDWLPKWDKGYDVL
;
A
#
# COMPACT_ATOMS: atom_id res chain seq x y z
N GLY A 1 -21.08 -17.58 15.44
CA GLY A 1 -20.57 -16.19 15.41
C GLY A 1 -19.38 -16.13 14.46
N GLY A 2 -18.66 -15.01 14.40
CA GLY A 2 -17.42 -14.87 13.59
C GLY A 2 -16.15 -15.29 14.34
N VAL A 3 -14.99 -14.78 13.90
CA VAL A 3 -13.67 -15.02 14.53
C VAL A 3 -13.27 -13.81 15.38
N ASN A 4 -13.12 -14.01 16.69
CA ASN A 4 -12.63 -13.00 17.63
C ASN A 4 -11.11 -13.09 17.79
N ALA A 5 -10.35 -12.49 16.87
CA ALA A 5 -8.89 -12.37 17.01
C ALA A 5 -8.55 -11.27 18.04
N LEU A 6 -8.21 -11.66 19.28
CA LEU A 6 -7.92 -10.72 20.37
C LEU A 6 -6.58 -10.03 20.16
N ARG A 7 -6.58 -8.70 20.15
CA ARG A 7 -5.36 -7.87 20.00
C ARG A 7 -4.70 -7.66 21.37
N GLY A 8 -3.40 -7.35 21.35
CA GLY A 8 -2.60 -7.08 22.55
C GLY A 8 -2.64 -5.61 22.98
N HIS A 9 -1.61 -4.85 22.63
CA HIS A 9 -1.50 -3.43 23.02
C HIS A 9 -2.74 -2.62 22.60
N SER A 10 -3.12 -1.65 23.43
CA SER A 10 -4.33 -0.81 23.27
C SER A 10 -4.55 -0.24 21.86
N ASN A 11 -3.48 0.01 21.10
CA ASN A 11 -3.54 0.58 19.75
C ASN A 11 -2.70 -0.21 18.72
N ILE A 12 -2.39 -1.49 18.98
CA ILE A 12 -1.64 -2.31 18.01
C ILE A 12 -2.36 -2.41 16.66
N GLN A 13 -3.70 -2.41 16.69
CA GLN A 13 -4.51 -2.37 15.49
C GLN A 13 -4.30 -1.06 14.72
N GLY A 14 -4.38 0.10 15.40
CA GLY A 14 -4.17 1.40 14.76
C GLY A 14 -2.75 1.59 14.22
N LEU A 15 -1.72 1.10 14.90
CA LEU A 15 -0.33 1.16 14.38
C LEU A 15 -0.16 0.27 13.13
N THR A 16 -0.86 -0.87 13.10
CA THR A 16 -0.91 -1.74 11.91
C THR A 16 -1.66 -1.05 10.77
N ASP A 17 -2.79 -0.40 11.06
CA ASP A 17 -3.59 0.34 10.08
C ASP A 17 -2.83 1.54 9.48
N LEU A 18 -1.99 2.20 10.30
CA LEU A 18 -1.08 3.27 9.87
C LEU A 18 0.19 2.74 9.18
N GLY A 19 0.38 1.42 9.11
CA GLY A 19 1.47 0.80 8.37
C GLY A 19 2.84 0.95 9.03
N LEU A 20 2.93 0.97 10.36
CA LEU A 20 4.22 1.00 11.08
C LEU A 20 4.87 -0.39 11.14
N LEU A 21 5.08 -0.98 9.97
CA LEU A 21 5.78 -2.24 9.71
C LEU A 21 6.79 -2.00 8.56
N SER A 22 7.83 -2.82 8.46
CA SER A 22 9.01 -2.51 7.62
C SER A 22 8.68 -2.16 6.15
N GLN A 23 7.70 -2.83 5.55
CA GLN A 23 7.34 -2.68 4.13
C GLN A 23 5.95 -2.08 3.93
N SER A 24 5.31 -1.60 5.00
CA SER A 24 3.93 -1.13 4.95
C SER A 24 3.84 0.37 4.69
N LEU A 25 2.72 0.75 4.07
CA LEU A 25 2.22 2.11 4.01
C LEU A 25 0.83 2.13 4.66
N PRO A 26 0.33 3.31 5.07
CA PRO A 26 -1.00 3.44 5.66
C PRO A 26 -2.11 2.78 4.82
N GLY A 27 -3.10 2.19 5.50
CA GLY A 27 -4.25 1.56 4.85
C GLY A 27 -3.93 0.22 4.19
N TYR A 28 -2.97 -0.53 4.74
CA TYR A 28 -2.51 -1.82 4.21
C TYR A 28 -1.92 -1.73 2.78
N LEU A 29 -1.46 -0.54 2.39
CA LEU A 29 -0.65 -0.36 1.19
C LEU A 29 0.78 -0.85 1.45
N THR A 30 1.56 -0.99 0.39
CA THR A 30 2.90 -1.57 0.45
C THR A 30 3.90 -0.58 -0.10
N LEU A 31 5.05 -0.42 0.56
CA LEU A 31 6.20 0.27 -0.04
C LEU A 31 6.62 -0.45 -1.32
N PRO A 32 7.02 0.29 -2.37
CA PRO A 32 7.54 -0.31 -3.58
C PRO A 32 8.83 -1.10 -3.31
N SER A 33 9.01 -2.22 -3.99
CA SER A 33 10.32 -2.89 -4.06
C SER A 33 11.23 -2.19 -5.07
N GLU A 34 12.54 -2.35 -4.96
CA GLU A 34 13.51 -1.81 -5.94
C GLU A 34 13.29 -2.35 -7.36
N LYS A 35 12.67 -3.53 -7.49
CA LYS A 35 12.35 -4.18 -8.76
C LYS A 35 11.16 -3.53 -9.48
N GLN A 36 10.36 -2.73 -8.77
CA GLN A 36 9.24 -1.97 -9.33
C GLN A 36 9.76 -0.58 -9.69
N THR A 37 10.38 -0.49 -10.86
CA THR A 37 11.11 0.71 -11.32
C THR A 37 10.21 1.87 -11.72
N ASP A 38 8.91 1.63 -11.90
CA ASP A 38 7.92 2.63 -12.29
C ASP A 38 6.58 2.40 -11.61
N LEU A 39 5.74 3.44 -11.60
CA LEU A 39 4.44 3.43 -10.95
C LEU A 39 3.47 2.40 -11.55
N ASP A 40 3.50 2.17 -12.86
CA ASP A 40 2.58 1.24 -13.52
C ASP A 40 2.90 -0.21 -13.13
N THR A 41 4.19 -0.57 -13.11
CA THR A 41 4.67 -1.87 -12.63
C THR A 41 4.29 -2.09 -11.16
N TYR A 42 4.46 -1.08 -10.30
CA TYR A 42 4.03 -1.14 -8.89
C TYR A 42 2.51 -1.34 -8.76
N LEU A 43 1.70 -0.54 -9.47
CA LEU A 43 0.25 -0.60 -9.38
C LEU A 43 -0.29 -1.94 -9.93
N LYS A 44 0.25 -2.44 -11.03
CA LYS A 44 -0.13 -3.75 -11.59
C LYS A 44 0.15 -4.89 -10.64
N ALA A 45 1.29 -4.85 -9.94
CA ALA A 45 1.65 -5.88 -8.97
C ALA A 45 0.71 -5.90 -7.75
N ASN A 46 0.24 -4.72 -7.33
CA ASN A 46 -0.58 -4.57 -6.12
C ASN A 46 -2.10 -4.49 -6.38
N THR A 47 -2.53 -4.44 -7.65
CA THR A 47 -3.96 -4.39 -8.02
C THR A 47 -4.41 -5.77 -8.48
N PRO A 48 -5.05 -6.59 -7.61
CA PRO A 48 -5.47 -7.92 -7.98
C PRO A 48 -6.56 -7.89 -9.05
N LYS A 49 -6.51 -8.87 -9.95
CA LYS A 49 -7.58 -9.14 -10.92
C LYS A 49 -8.64 -10.02 -10.28
N ALA A 50 -9.91 -9.79 -10.62
CA ALA A 50 -10.98 -10.68 -10.23
C ALA A 50 -10.75 -12.06 -10.87
N LEU A 51 -10.77 -13.12 -10.04
CA LEU A 51 -10.57 -14.50 -10.51
C LEU A 51 -11.87 -15.15 -11.01
N LEU A 52 -13.01 -14.58 -10.64
CA LEU A 52 -14.34 -15.04 -11.03
C LEU A 52 -15.21 -13.84 -11.46
N PRO A 53 -16.16 -14.06 -12.38
CA PRO A 53 -17.12 -13.03 -12.76
C PRO A 53 -18.05 -12.66 -11.60
N GLY A 54 -18.56 -11.43 -11.60
CA GLY A 54 -19.53 -10.93 -10.60
C GLY A 54 -18.95 -10.65 -9.21
N GLN A 55 -17.62 -10.69 -9.03
CA GLN A 55 -16.98 -10.41 -7.76
C GLN A 55 -16.75 -8.91 -7.56
N VAL A 56 -16.89 -8.45 -6.30
CA VAL A 56 -16.64 -7.04 -5.95
C VAL A 56 -15.17 -6.65 -6.17
N ASN A 57 -14.24 -7.55 -5.83
CA ASN A 57 -12.79 -7.34 -5.93
C ASN A 57 -12.37 -5.91 -5.53
N TYR A 58 -12.66 -5.51 -4.28
CA TYR A 58 -12.55 -4.11 -3.88
C TYR A 58 -11.12 -3.55 -3.97
N TRP A 59 -10.11 -4.42 -3.81
CA TRP A 59 -8.70 -4.09 -4.02
C TRP A 59 -8.35 -3.75 -5.48
N GLY A 60 -9.24 -3.98 -6.45
CA GLY A 60 -9.16 -3.38 -7.78
C GLY A 60 -9.11 -1.83 -7.75
N ASN A 61 -9.45 -1.21 -6.62
CA ASN A 61 -9.34 0.23 -6.40
C ASN A 61 -7.97 0.68 -5.86
N TYR A 62 -6.98 -0.21 -5.70
CA TYR A 62 -5.64 0.11 -5.15
C TYR A 62 -5.04 1.42 -5.70
N PRO A 63 -5.07 1.71 -7.02
CA PRO A 63 -4.51 2.96 -7.56
C PRO A 63 -5.16 4.22 -6.99
N LYS A 64 -6.46 4.19 -6.68
CA LYS A 64 -7.18 5.33 -6.10
C LYS A 64 -6.65 5.63 -4.69
N PHE A 65 -6.44 4.58 -3.89
CA PHE A 65 -5.93 4.71 -2.53
C PHE A 65 -4.48 5.21 -2.53
N PHE A 66 -3.62 4.63 -3.37
CA PHE A 66 -2.22 5.04 -3.48
C PHE A 66 -2.08 6.52 -3.88
N VAL A 67 -2.76 6.95 -4.95
CA VAL A 67 -2.69 8.35 -5.41
C VAL A 67 -3.24 9.30 -4.33
N SER A 68 -4.36 8.95 -3.68
CA SER A 68 -4.92 9.77 -2.60
C SER A 68 -3.94 9.93 -1.44
N MET A 69 -3.25 8.85 -1.05
CA MET A 69 -2.20 8.91 -0.01
C MET A 69 -1.02 9.79 -0.44
N MET A 70 -0.56 9.67 -1.69
CA MET A 70 0.51 10.53 -2.20
C MET A 70 0.13 12.02 -2.19
N LYS A 71 -1.14 12.34 -2.48
CA LYS A 71 -1.66 13.70 -2.34
C LYS A 71 -1.69 14.17 -0.88
N THR A 72 -1.97 13.27 0.07
CA THR A 72 -1.86 13.59 1.50
C THR A 72 -0.41 13.86 1.93
N PHE A 73 0.57 13.10 1.42
CA PHE A 73 1.98 13.26 1.79
C PHE A 73 2.64 14.49 1.15
N TYR A 74 2.37 14.72 -0.13
CA TYR A 74 3.13 15.68 -0.93
C TYR A 74 2.29 16.84 -1.48
N GLY A 75 0.97 16.85 -1.24
CA GLY A 75 0.08 17.95 -1.62
C GLY A 75 0.18 18.29 -3.10
N ASP A 76 0.47 19.56 -3.38
CA ASP A 76 0.61 20.09 -4.75
C ASP A 76 1.81 19.53 -5.51
N LYS A 77 2.77 18.89 -4.82
CA LYS A 77 3.95 18.29 -5.45
C LYS A 77 3.71 16.87 -5.97
N ALA A 78 2.64 16.19 -5.54
CA ALA A 78 2.20 14.95 -6.17
C ALA A 78 1.30 15.28 -7.36
N GLN A 79 1.84 15.10 -8.58
CA GLN A 79 1.16 15.39 -9.84
C GLN A 79 1.29 14.21 -10.82
N LYS A 80 0.50 14.21 -11.89
CA LYS A 80 0.49 13.09 -12.83
C LYS A 80 1.81 12.96 -13.62
N ASP A 81 2.43 14.08 -13.96
CA ASP A 81 3.68 14.16 -14.74
C ASP A 81 4.90 13.59 -14.00
N ASN A 82 4.90 13.64 -12.66
CA ASN A 82 5.94 13.06 -11.81
C ASN A 82 5.51 11.77 -11.09
N SER A 83 4.51 11.06 -11.63
CA SER A 83 4.00 9.80 -11.05
C SER A 83 3.60 9.93 -9.58
N TRP A 84 3.02 11.08 -9.22
CA TRP A 84 2.58 11.41 -7.87
C TRP A 84 3.69 11.36 -6.81
N GLY A 85 4.96 11.53 -7.21
CA GLY A 85 6.09 11.43 -6.30
C GLY A 85 6.51 9.99 -5.95
N PHE A 86 6.11 9.00 -6.75
CA PHE A 86 6.45 7.58 -6.56
C PHE A 86 7.94 7.35 -6.25
N ASP A 87 8.83 8.07 -6.93
CA ASP A 87 10.28 7.90 -6.76
C ASP A 87 10.85 8.51 -5.47
N TRP A 88 10.05 9.27 -4.73
CA TRP A 88 10.45 9.79 -3.42
C TRP A 88 10.23 8.78 -2.29
N LEU A 89 9.44 7.74 -2.51
CA LEU A 89 9.28 6.66 -1.55
C LEU A 89 10.54 5.78 -1.52
N PRO A 90 10.99 5.37 -0.32
CA PRO A 90 12.07 4.40 -0.22
C PRO A 90 11.62 3.06 -0.84
N LYS A 91 12.51 2.47 -1.63
CA LYS A 91 12.28 1.17 -2.26
C LYS A 91 13.09 0.10 -1.52
N TRP A 92 12.46 -1.00 -1.13
CA TRP A 92 13.14 -2.08 -0.40
C TRP A 92 13.77 -3.10 -1.36
N ASP A 93 14.95 -3.60 -1.00
CA ASP A 93 15.74 -4.62 -1.70
C ASP A 93 15.45 -6.04 -1.19
N LYS A 94 15.20 -6.18 0.12
CA LYS A 94 14.92 -7.45 0.80
C LYS A 94 13.89 -7.33 1.93
N GLY A 95 13.44 -8.47 2.44
CA GLY A 95 12.66 -8.56 3.68
C GLY A 95 13.54 -8.23 4.87
N TYR A 96 13.13 -7.24 5.67
CA TYR A 96 13.86 -6.80 6.87
C TYR A 96 13.19 -7.24 8.18
N ASP A 97 11.91 -7.66 8.13
CA ASP A 97 11.24 -8.36 9.22
C ASP A 97 11.65 -9.84 9.22
N VAL A 98 12.93 -10.09 9.55
CA VAL A 98 13.46 -11.44 9.75
C VAL A 98 13.82 -11.57 11.23
N LEU A 99 13.06 -12.41 11.93
CA LEU A 99 13.39 -12.88 13.29
C LEU A 99 14.51 -13.92 13.24
#